data_AF-A0A838VBP9-F1
#
_entry.id   AF-A0A838VBP9-F1
#
_cell.length_a   1.000
_cell.length_b   1.000
_cell.length_c   1.000
_cell.angle_alpha   90.00
_cell.angle_beta   90.00
_cell.angle_gamma   90.00
#
_symmetry.space_group_name_H-M   'P 1'
#
loop_
_entity.id
_entity.type
_entity.pdbx_description
1 polymer ?
#
loop_
_entity_poly.entity_id
_entity_poly.type
_entity_poly.pdbx_seq_one_letter_code
_entity_poly.pdbx_strand_id
1 'polypeptide(L)' 'MNMERPLSGAERAKRWRAAMRAKGLRPKTFWLPDFRLPEVKERIRRDCEALNRWYDRHPEVLKELEALRDGPGLED' A
#
# COMPACT_ATOMS: atom_id res chain seq x y z
N MET A 1 25.77 -23.00 -25.21
CA MET A 1 25.20 -22.67 -23.89
C MET A 1 23.97 -21.81 -24.11
N ASN A 2 22.78 -22.31 -23.76
CA ASN A 2 21.55 -21.54 -23.95
C ASN A 2 21.44 -20.54 -22.79
N MET A 3 21.74 -19.27 -23.05
CA MET A 3 21.60 -18.19 -22.07
C MET A 3 20.14 -17.73 -22.09
N GLU A 4 19.30 -18.31 -21.24
CA GLU A 4 17.93 -17.86 -21.07
C GLU A 4 17.93 -16.40 -20.59
N ARG A 5 17.34 -15.51 -21.40
CA ARG A 5 17.27 -14.07 -21.08
C ARG A 5 16.47 -13.88 -19.78
N PRO A 6 16.91 -13.01 -18.86
CA PRO A 6 16.14 -12.69 -17.66
C PRO A 6 14.75 -12.15 -18.03
N LEU A 7 13.74 -12.55 -17.25
CA LEU A 7 12.37 -12.08 -17.38
C LEU A 7 12.32 -10.56 -17.26
N SER A 8 11.57 -9.89 -18.13
CA SER A 8 11.21 -8.49 -18.03
C SER A 8 10.35 -8.21 -16.79
N GLY A 9 10.24 -6.92 -16.42
CA GLY A 9 9.33 -6.51 -15.33
C GLY A 9 7.88 -6.94 -15.55
N ALA A 10 7.41 -6.87 -16.80
CA ALA A 10 6.05 -7.29 -17.17
C ALA A 10 5.85 -8.81 -17.00
N GLU A 11 6.82 -9.62 -17.39
CA GLU A 11 6.78 -11.09 -17.24
C GLU A 11 6.81 -11.49 -15.76
N ARG A 12 7.65 -10.84 -14.95
CA ARG A 12 7.68 -11.04 -13.49
C ARG A 12 6.33 -10.70 -12.85
N ALA A 13 5.74 -9.56 -13.22
CA ALA A 13 4.42 -9.15 -12.72
C ALA A 13 3.32 -10.14 -13.13
N LYS A 14 3.33 -10.65 -14.37
CA LYS A 14 2.38 -11.66 -14.85
C LYS A 14 2.49 -12.96 -14.03
N ARG A 15 3.71 -13.46 -13.83
CA ARG A 15 3.97 -14.66 -13.02
C ARG A 15 3.51 -14.50 -11.58
N TRP A 16 3.83 -13.38 -10.94
CA TRP A 16 3.39 -13.08 -9.58
C TRP A 16 1.86 -13.03 -9.45
N ARG A 17 1.18 -12.34 -10.37
CA ARG A 17 -0.30 -12.27 -10.37
C ARG A 17 -0.95 -13.65 -10.57
N ALA A 18 -0.37 -14.51 -11.41
CA ALA A 18 -0.85 -15.88 -11.58
C ALA A 18 -0.75 -16.68 -10.27
N ALA A 19 0.39 -16.58 -9.57
CA ALA A 19 0.59 -17.23 -8.28
C ALA A 19 -0.39 -16.72 -7.20
N MET A 20 -0.69 -15.42 -7.17
CA MET A 20 -1.69 -14.87 -6.24
C MET A 20 -3.10 -15.40 -6.54
N ARG A 21 -3.50 -15.47 -7.82
CA ARG A 21 -4.81 -16.04 -8.20
C ARG A 21 -4.94 -17.52 -7.85
N ALA A 22 -3.85 -18.29 -7.98
CA ALA A 22 -3.84 -19.70 -7.58
C ALA A 22 -4.06 -19.89 -6.06
N LYS A 23 -3.73 -18.87 -5.25
CA LYS A 23 -4.03 -18.82 -3.81
C LYS A 23 -5.44 -18.31 -3.48
N GLY A 24 -6.30 -18.11 -4.49
CA GLY A 24 -7.63 -17.51 -4.30
C GLY A 24 -7.62 -15.98 -4.13
N LEU A 25 -6.45 -15.33 -4.19
CA LEU A 25 -6.34 -13.89 -4.02
C LEU A 25 -6.68 -13.14 -5.31
N ARG A 26 -7.18 -11.90 -5.17
CA ARG A 26 -7.56 -11.03 -6.29
C ARG A 26 -6.67 -9.77 -6.32
N PRO A 27 -5.53 -9.79 -7.03
CA PRO A 27 -4.61 -8.66 -7.05
C PRO A 27 -5.29 -7.38 -7.57
N LYS A 28 -5.15 -6.28 -6.82
CA LYS A 28 -5.60 -4.95 -7.21
C LYS A 28 -4.39 -4.08 -7.56
N THR A 29 -4.54 -3.30 -8.62
CA THR A 29 -3.54 -2.30 -9.01
C THR A 29 -4.02 -0.94 -8.53
N PHE A 30 -3.16 -0.26 -7.77
CA PHE A 30 -3.36 1.13 -7.38
C PHE A 30 -2.43 2.00 -8.21
N TRP A 31 -2.93 3.16 -8.63
CA TRP A 31 -2.08 4.17 -9.23
C TRP A 31 -1.47 5.00 -8.10
N LEU A 32 -0.15 4.97 -8.00
CA LEU A 32 0.60 5.70 -6.99
C LEU A 32 1.41 6.81 -7.67
N PRO A 33 1.55 7.98 -7.03
CA PRO A 33 2.43 9.03 -7.54
C PRO A 33 3.90 8.56 -7.48
N ASP A 34 4.76 9.20 -8.28
CA ASP A 34 6.20 8.97 -8.16
C ASP A 34 6.73 9.64 -6.89
N PHE A 35 6.99 8.83 -5.86
CA PHE A 35 7.49 9.29 -4.57
C PHE A 35 8.95 9.78 -4.59
N ARG A 36 9.66 9.66 -5.71
CA ARG A 36 11.01 10.21 -5.85
C ARG A 36 10.99 11.72 -6.07
N LEU A 37 9.87 12.25 -6.57
CA LEU A 37 9.68 13.66 -6.85
C LEU A 37 9.64 14.49 -5.53
N PRO A 38 10.48 15.54 -5.40
CA PRO A 38 10.52 16.35 -4.18
C PRO A 38 9.17 16.97 -3.81
N GLU A 39 8.38 17.40 -4.79
CA GLU A 39 7.06 17.99 -4.61
C GLU A 39 6.04 17.01 -4.02
N VAL A 40 6.14 15.72 -4.37
CA VAL A 40 5.28 14.67 -3.82
C VAL A 40 5.64 14.45 -2.35
N LYS A 41 6.94 14.42 -2.02
CA LYS A 41 7.40 14.29 -0.63
C LYS A 41 6.94 15.47 0.24
N GLU A 42 7.06 16.68 -0.28
CA GLU A 42 6.66 17.88 0.44
C GLU A 42 5.14 17.96 0.64
N ARG A 43 4.34 17.53 -0.35
CA ARG A 43 2.90 17.39 -0.18
C ARG A 43 2.56 16.40 0.93
N ILE A 44 3.15 15.21 0.92
CA ILE A 44 2.94 14.18 1.95
C ILE A 44 3.25 14.74 3.34
N ARG A 45 4.38 15.44 3.50
CA ARG A 45 4.76 16.07 4.77
C ARG A 45 3.67 17.03 5.27
N ARG A 46 3.17 17.92 4.41
CA ARG A 46 2.12 18.89 4.75
C ARG A 46 0.81 18.22 5.12
N ASP A 47 0.41 17.19 4.36
CA ASP A 47 -0.81 16.43 4.60
C ASP A 47 -0.74 15.70 5.94
N CYS A 48 0.40 15.07 6.25
CA CYS A 48 0.64 14.45 7.55
C CYS A 48 0.56 15.46 8.70
N GLU A 49 1.14 16.65 8.56
CA GLU A 49 1.05 17.69 9.59
C GLU A 49 -0.39 18.20 9.77
N ALA A 50 -1.15 18.33 8.69
CA ALA A 50 -2.54 18.72 8.76
C ALA A 50 -3.40 17.65 9.45
N LEU A 51 -3.16 16.37 9.13
CA LEU A 51 -3.83 15.24 9.77
C LEU A 51 -3.48 15.15 11.25
N ASN A 52 -2.21 15.28 11.64
CA ASN A 52 -1.81 15.27 13.05
C ASN A 52 -2.53 16.36 13.84
N ARG A 53 -2.52 17.60 13.32
CA ARG A 53 -3.28 18.71 13.93
C ARG A 53 -4.78 18.41 14.01
N TRP A 54 -5.32 17.67 13.04
CA TRP A 54 -6.74 17.28 13.06
C TRP A 54 -6.99 16.22 14.14
N TYR A 55 -6.17 15.18 14.23
CA TYR A 55 -6.27 14.14 15.27
C TYR A 55 -6.06 14.69 16.68
N ASP A 56 -5.18 15.67 16.87
CA ASP A 56 -5.02 16.34 18.17
C ASP A 56 -6.34 16.97 18.67
N ARG A 57 -7.21 17.40 17.74
CA ARG A 57 -8.54 17.95 18.05
C ARG A 57 -9.65 16.91 18.09
N HIS A 58 -9.39 15.69 17.61
CA HIS A 58 -10.36 14.60 17.49
C HIS A 58 -9.74 13.29 18.04
N PRO A 59 -9.33 13.26 19.32
CA PRO A 59 -8.63 12.11 19.90
C PRO A 59 -9.48 10.82 19.91
N GLU A 60 -10.80 10.94 19.90
CA GLU A 60 -11.74 9.81 19.81
C GLU A 60 -11.57 9.02 18.51
N VAL A 61 -11.31 9.70 17.37
CA VAL A 61 -11.13 9.03 16.07
C VAL A 61 -9.86 8.21 16.05
N LEU A 62 -8.78 8.71 16.68
CA LEU A 62 -7.54 7.96 16.78
C LEU A 62 -7.75 6.69 17.63
N LYS A 63 -8.49 6.82 18.75
CA LYS A 63 -8.84 5.69 19.62
C LYS A 63 -9.69 4.64 18.90
N GLU A 64 -10.64 5.05 18.06
CA GLU A 64 -11.43 4.15 17.22
C GLU A 64 -10.56 3.43 16.18
N LEU A 65 -9.64 4.15 15.51
CA LEU A 65 -8.71 3.55 14.55
C LEU A 65 -7.77 2.54 15.20
N GLU A 66 -7.27 2.82 16.41
CA GLU A 66 -6.47 1.87 17.19
C GLU A 66 -7.27 0.63 17.57
N ALA A 67 -8.52 0.79 18.01
CA ALA A 67 -9.40 -0.33 18.30
C ALA A 67 -9.71 -1.18 17.06
N LEU A 68 -9.81 -0.59 15.87
CA LEU A 68 -9.97 -1.31 14.61
C LEU A 68 -8.70 -2.07 14.20
N ARG A 69 -7.52 -1.49 14.44
CA ARG A 69 -6.23 -2.15 14.21
C ARG A 69 -6.07 -3.39 15.09
N ASP A 70 -6.54 -3.29 16.33
CA ASP A 70 -6.37 -4.32 17.37
C ASP A 70 -7.61 -5.24 17.49
N GLY A 71 -8.63 -5.04 16.64
CA GLY A 71 -9.83 -5.88 16.57
C GLY A 71 -9.51 -7.31 16.13
N PRO A 72 -10.43 -8.29 16.36
CA PRO A 72 -10.22 -9.67 15.93
C PRO A 72 -10.03 -9.66 14.42
N GLY A 73 -8.80 -9.89 13.97
CA GLY A 73 -8.46 -9.78 12.56
C GLY A 73 -9.31 -10.78 11.79
N LEU A 74 -10.30 -10.28 11.03
CA LEU A 74 -11.24 -11.03 10.17
C LEU A 74 -11.10 -12.55 10.33
N GLU A 75 -11.59 -13.10 11.44
CA GLU A 75 -11.68 -14.55 11.61
C GLU A 75 -12.79 -15.03 10.66
N ASP A 76 -12.42 -16.01 9.81
CA ASP A 76 -13.26 -16.60 8.74
C ASP A 76 -14.59 -17.19 9.24
#